data_AF-A0A127SZT8-F1
#
_entry.id   AF-A0A127SZT8-F1
#
_cell.length_a   1.000
_cell.length_b   1.000
_cell.length_c   1.000
_cell.angle_alpha   90.00
_cell.angle_beta   90.00
_cell.angle_gamma   90.00
#
_symmetry.space_group_name_H-M   'P 1'
#
loop_
_entity.id
_entity.type
_entity.pdbx_description
1 polymer ?
#
loop_
_entity_poly.entity_id
_entity_poly.type
_entity_poly.pdbx_seq_one_letter_code
_entity_poly.pdbx_strand_id
1 'polypeptide(L)' 'VSVLLVHSDYETTDKHLLFTDFQKALKAKEAEIEEYSLYLSEGYVYEDTQTFFQMMDNDGYSLTIVVEEIQPQ' A
#
# COMPACT_ATOMS: atom_id res chain seq x y z
N VAL A 1 2.70 11.61 9.40
CA VAL A 1 2.00 10.92 8.29
C VAL A 1 2.08 9.43 8.55
N SER A 2 0.97 8.70 8.39
CA SER A 2 0.89 7.26 8.55
C SER A 2 0.75 6.59 7.19
N VAL A 3 1.31 5.39 7.05
CA VAL A 3 1.01 4.49 5.94
C VAL A 3 0.45 3.20 6.52
N LEU A 4 -0.74 2.82 6.07
CA LEU A 4 -1.35 1.52 6.30
C LEU A 4 -1.10 0.66 5.07
N LEU A 5 -0.54 -0.53 5.28
CA LEU A 5 -0.35 -1.54 4.26
C LEU A 5 -1.13 -2.78 4.69
N VAL A 6 -1.93 -3.29 3.77
CA VAL A 6 -2.73 -4.49 3.96
C VAL A 6 -2.45 -5.41 2.79
N HIS A 7 -2.01 -6.62 3.11
CA HIS A 7 -1.89 -7.71 2.15
C HIS A 7 -2.96 -8.74 2.43
N SER A 8 -3.68 -9.19 1.40
CA SER A 8 -4.58 -10.34 1.50
C SER A 8 -3.98 -11.58 0.84
N ASP A 9 -2.82 -12.03 1.33
CA ASP A 9 -2.24 -13.32 0.96
C ASP A 9 -2.68 -14.46 1.89
N TYR A 10 -2.06 -15.65 1.75
CA TYR A 10 -2.43 -16.86 2.50
C TYR A 10 -2.52 -16.63 4.02
N GLU A 11 -1.75 -15.65 4.54
CA GLU A 11 -1.96 -15.03 5.85
C GLU A 11 -2.10 -13.52 5.66
N THR A 12 -3.29 -12.95 5.90
CA THR A 12 -3.48 -11.49 5.82
C THR A 12 -2.48 -10.77 6.74
N THR A 13 -1.64 -9.90 6.18
CA THR A 13 -0.67 -9.12 6.94
C THR A 13 -1.02 -7.64 6.92
N ASP A 14 -1.17 -7.07 8.13
CA ASP A 14 -1.40 -5.65 8.35
C ASP A 14 -0.14 -4.99 8.92
N LYS A 15 0.35 -3.94 8.27
CA LYS A 15 1.56 -3.19 8.66
C LYS A 15 1.28 -1.70 8.69
N HIS A 16 1.65 -1.06 9.80
CA HIS A 16 1.53 0.39 9.97
C HIS A 16 2.91 1.03 10.10
N LEU A 17 3.17 2.05 9.30
CA LEU A 17 4.43 2.79 9.30
C LEU A 17 4.19 4.28 9.56
N LEU A 18 5.02 4.88 10.42
CA LEU A 18 4.97 6.32 10.69
C LEU A 18 6.15 7.03 10.04
N PHE A 19 5.86 8.11 9.33
CA PHE A 19 6.84 8.95 8.66
C PHE A 19 6.78 10.39 9.16
N THR A 20 7.97 11.02 9.19
CA THR A 20 8.16 12.41 9.64
C THR A 20 7.48 13.43 8.74
N ASP A 21 7.26 13.10 7.47
CA ASP A 21 6.67 13.98 6.48
C ASP A 21 5.95 13.17 5.39
N PHE A 22 5.10 13.86 4.63
CA PHE A 22 4.24 13.25 3.60
C PHE A 22 5.03 12.71 2.41
N GLN A 23 6.10 13.38 2.00
CA GLN A 23 6.89 12.96 0.84
C GLN A 23 7.65 11.65 1.10
N LYS A 24 8.12 11.41 2.33
CA LYS A 24 8.70 10.12 2.71
C LYS A 24 7.67 9.00 2.70
N ALA A 25 6.44 9.27 3.13
CA ALA A 25 5.36 8.30 3.09
C ALA A 25 4.98 7.92 1.65
N LEU A 26 4.91 8.90 0.75
CA LEU A 26 4.70 8.65 -0.69
C LEU A 26 5.82 7.79 -1.29
N LYS A 27 7.09 8.09 -0.98
CA LYS A 27 8.21 7.26 -1.45
C LYS A 27 8.14 5.82 -0.93
N ALA A 28 7.70 5.63 0.32
CA ALA A 28 7.50 4.31 0.87
C ALA A 28 6.34 3.55 0.19
N LYS A 29 5.23 4.25 -0.13
CA LYS A 29 4.14 3.70 -0.95
C LYS A 29 4.70 3.15 -2.27
N GLU A 30 5.42 3.97 -3.03
CA GLU A 30 5.98 3.53 -4.33
C GLU A 30 6.94 2.36 -4.20
N ALA A 31 7.81 2.35 -3.18
CA ALA A 31 8.74 1.24 -2.95
C ALA A 31 8.01 -0.09 -2.64
N GLU A 32 6.94 -0.03 -1.84
CA GLU A 32 6.14 -1.22 -1.49
C GLU A 32 5.32 -1.69 -2.70
N ILE A 33 4.83 -0.79 -3.56
CA ILE A 33 4.20 -1.16 -4.85
C ILE A 33 5.21 -1.90 -5.74
N GLU A 34 6.42 -1.35 -5.91
CA GLU A 34 7.46 -1.98 -6.73
C GLU A 34 7.84 -3.37 -6.23
N GLU A 35 8.00 -3.53 -4.91
CA GLU A 35 8.31 -4.81 -4.29
C GLU A 35 7.15 -5.82 -4.46
N TYR A 36 5.92 -5.42 -4.13
CA TYR A 36 4.77 -6.34 -4.14
C TYR A 36 4.29 -6.71 -5.54
N SER A 37 4.48 -5.82 -6.52
CA SER A 37 4.15 -6.10 -7.93
C SER A 37 4.95 -7.26 -8.52
N LEU A 38 6.13 -7.58 -7.95
CA LEU A 38 6.91 -8.76 -8.34
C LEU A 38 6.25 -10.07 -7.90
N TYR A 39 5.46 -10.04 -6.83
CA TYR A 39 4.78 -11.21 -6.26
C TYR A 39 3.35 -11.38 -6.79
N LEU A 40 2.76 -10.31 -7.34
CA LEU A 40 1.43 -10.28 -7.96
C LEU A 40 1.53 -10.03 -9.47
N SER A 41 2.26 -10.89 -10.18
CA SER A 41 2.57 -10.68 -11.61
C SER A 41 1.35 -10.69 -12.54
N GLU A 42 0.25 -11.31 -12.12
CA GLU A 42 -1.05 -11.29 -12.84
C GLU A 42 -2.06 -10.31 -12.22
N GLY A 43 -1.63 -9.54 -11.22
CA GLY A 43 -2.46 -8.54 -10.57
C GLY A 43 -2.82 -7.40 -11.52
N TYR A 44 -4.03 -6.88 -11.34
CA TYR A 44 -4.47 -5.65 -12.00
C TYR A 44 -4.64 -4.54 -10.97
N VAL A 45 -4.27 -3.32 -11.36
CA VAL A 45 -4.48 -2.13 -10.54
C VAL A 45 -5.95 -1.74 -10.59
N TYR A 46 -6.60 -1.74 -9.43
CA TYR A 46 -7.98 -1.29 -9.26
C TYR A 46 -8.05 0.22 -9.06
N GLU A 47 -7.17 0.77 -8.22
CA GLU A 47 -7.11 2.19 -7.91
C GLU A 47 -5.67 2.63 -7.63
N ASP A 48 -5.27 3.77 -8.18
CA ASP A 48 -3.99 4.42 -7.90
C ASP A 48 -4.18 5.93 -7.84
N THR A 49 -4.11 6.47 -6.64
CA THR A 49 -4.16 7.90 -6.34
C THR A 49 -2.93 8.31 -5.55
N GLN A 50 -2.82 9.60 -5.23
CA GLN A 50 -1.71 10.09 -4.43
C GLN A 50 -1.62 9.40 -3.06
N THR A 51 -2.76 9.12 -2.43
CA THR A 51 -2.82 8.62 -1.05
C THR A 51 -3.35 7.19 -0.95
N PHE A 52 -3.72 6.56 -2.05
CA PHE A 52 -4.31 5.24 -2.04
C PHE A 52 -3.79 4.43 -3.22
N PHE A 53 -3.49 3.16 -2.99
CA PHE A 53 -3.19 2.20 -4.04
C PHE A 53 -3.86 0.87 -3.72
N GLN A 54 -4.47 0.27 -4.73
CA GLN A 54 -5.03 -1.07 -4.64
C GLN A 54 -4.75 -1.87 -5.91
N MET A 55 -4.17 -3.04 -5.71
CA MET A 55 -3.96 -4.06 -6.75
C MET A 55 -4.50 -5.39 -6.24
N MET A 56 -5.11 -6.17 -7.12
CA MET A 56 -5.62 -7.51 -6.80
C MET A 56 -5.50 -8.45 -7.99
N ASP A 57 -5.47 -9.76 -7.75
CA ASP A 57 -5.59 -10.79 -8.79
C ASP A 57 -6.90 -11.59 -8.67
N ASN A 58 -7.06 -12.58 -9.55
CA ASN A 58 -8.25 -13.43 -9.58
C ASN A 58 -8.24 -14.53 -8.50
N ASP A 59 -7.10 -14.77 -7.86
CA ASP A 59 -6.93 -15.79 -6.82
C ASP A 59 -7.22 -15.23 -5.41
N GLY A 60 -7.52 -13.93 -5.33
CA GLY A 60 -7.88 -13.23 -4.09
C GLY A 60 -6.71 -12.60 -3.38
N TYR A 61 -5.51 -12.61 -3.98
CA TYR A 61 -4.38 -11.85 -3.47
C TYR A 61 -4.57 -10.37 -3.77
N SER A 62 -4.29 -9.52 -2.78
CA SER A 62 -4.36 -8.08 -2.98
C SER A 62 -3.33 -7.34 -2.14
N LEU A 63 -2.91 -6.19 -2.66
CA LEU A 63 -2.15 -5.16 -1.97
C LEU A 63 -3.03 -3.93 -1.88
N THR A 64 -3.25 -3.44 -0.66
CA THR A 64 -3.86 -2.12 -0.42
C THR A 64 -2.90 -1.28 0.41
N ILE A 65 -2.58 -0.07 -0.08
CA ILE A 65 -1.73 0.90 0.62
C ILE A 65 -2.50 2.21 0.76
N VAL A 66 -2.56 2.74 1.98
CA VAL A 66 -3.20 4.01 2.31
C VAL A 66 -2.19 4.93 3.00
N VAL A 67 -2.05 6.16 2.52
CA VAL A 67 -1.21 7.21 3.09
C VAL A 67 -2.10 8.29 3.70
N GLU A 68 -1.97 8.51 5.01
CA GLU A 68 -2.80 9.45 5.75
C GLU A 68 -1.95 10.54 6.42
N GLU A 69 -2.31 11.81 6.19
CA GLU A 69 -1.71 12.92 6.92
C GLU A 69 -2.37 13.07 8.29
N ILE A 70 -1.60 12.85 9.36
CA ILE A 70 -2.07 13.07 10.73
C ILE A 70 -1.91 14.55 11.04
N GLN A 71 -3.01 15.28 11.14
CA GLN A 71 -3.01 16.65 11.64
C GLN A 71 -3.20 16.64 13.17
N PRO A 72 -2.39 17.40 13.94
CA PRO A 72 -2.66 17.59 15.36
C PRO A 72 -3.98 18.33 15.54
N GLN A 73 -4.82 17.83 16.47
CA GLN A 73 -6.06 18.50 16.90
C GLN A 73 -5.77 19.62 17.89
#